data_AF-A0A1C5RSF6-F1
#
_entry.id   AF-A0A1C5RSF6-F1
#
_cell.length_a   1.000
_cell.length_b   1.000
_cell.length_c   1.000
_cell.angle_alpha   90.00
_cell.angle_beta   90.00
_cell.angle_gamma   90.00
#
_symmetry.space_group_name_H-M   'P 1'
#
loop_
_entity.id
_entity.type
_entity.pdbx_description
1 polymer ?
#
loop_
_entity_poly.entity_id
_entity_poly.type
_entity_poly.pdbx_seq_one_letter_code
_entity_poly.pdbx_strand_id
1 'polypeptide(L)'
;MKLNQQTAALALCTLLGVSVFAGCGRSGDFSELQPAVNKIEYTNLNDSESRGILQELLSDAGVSDGRIQGFSRRVDRFNDSVKQEWLTDGFEEAELLYTKYDPYAMQDEWTAKNGMFPGYNCRITAMSLFGDFLSVSADSQINTGEDVLFVDEETLKTDPDALGGSSLADFRALYSSMKAEDTTEIKRHVQTVQEEWASRGVTFRENERIHLITVFFHDKPTEEESLLFVGHVGVLLTAEDGTLYFVEKVAFQEPYRMLRFADRTALSDYLMGKYDTSWGQDTASPFIMENDELMDGWRPNPDRGSSAID
;
A
#
# COMPACT_ATOMS: atom_id res chain seq x y z
N MET A 1 54.76 -61.65 29.60
CA MET A 1 55.30 -61.52 30.98
C MET A 1 54.44 -60.52 31.74
N LYS A 2 53.92 -60.97 32.89
CA LYS A 2 53.24 -60.24 33.98
C LYS A 2 51.89 -59.53 33.71
N LEU A 3 50.85 -60.21 34.21
CA LEU A 3 49.56 -59.73 34.69
C LEU A 3 49.69 -58.84 35.95
N ASN A 4 48.54 -58.24 36.31
CA ASN A 4 48.04 -57.83 37.65
C ASN A 4 48.12 -56.32 37.99
N GLN A 5 47.08 -55.66 38.53
CA GLN A 5 45.70 -56.04 38.90
C GLN A 5 44.92 -54.82 39.46
N GLN A 6 43.59 -54.96 39.57
CA GLN A 6 42.62 -54.25 40.46
C GLN A 6 42.15 -52.84 40.02
N THR A 7 40.87 -52.45 40.01
CA THR A 7 39.56 -52.98 40.49
C THR A 7 38.46 -52.08 39.88
N ALA A 8 37.53 -52.59 39.07
CA ALA A 8 36.13 -52.94 39.38
C ALA A 8 35.22 -51.82 39.94
N ALA A 9 34.25 -51.35 39.13
CA ALA A 9 32.84 -51.20 39.55
C ALA A 9 31.92 -51.01 38.32
N LEU A 10 30.91 -51.86 38.28
CA LEU A 10 29.89 -52.03 37.25
C LEU A 10 28.64 -51.23 37.66
N ALA A 11 28.02 -50.47 36.75
CA ALA A 11 26.63 -50.05 36.89
C ALA A 11 26.01 -49.82 35.51
N LEU A 12 25.29 -50.84 35.05
CA LEU A 12 24.45 -50.88 33.87
C LEU A 12 23.06 -50.39 34.30
N CYS A 13 22.52 -49.33 33.71
CA CYS A 13 21.10 -49.00 33.78
C CYS A 13 20.59 -48.64 32.38
N THR A 14 19.95 -49.63 31.77
CA THR A 14 19.04 -49.53 30.64
C THR A 14 17.85 -48.65 30.98
N LEU A 15 17.52 -47.67 30.14
CA LEU A 15 16.13 -47.19 29.97
C LEU A 15 15.89 -46.79 28.51
N LEU A 16 15.09 -47.62 27.84
CA LEU A 16 14.32 -47.28 26.66
C LEU A 16 13.36 -46.14 27.02
N GLY A 17 13.38 -45.06 26.24
CA GLY A 17 12.42 -43.97 26.32
C GLY A 17 11.96 -43.60 24.92
N VAL A 18 10.86 -44.20 24.49
CA VAL A 18 10.03 -43.66 23.40
C VAL A 18 9.39 -42.38 23.94
N SER A 19 9.70 -41.23 23.36
CA SER A 19 8.94 -40.00 23.57
C SER A 19 8.35 -39.55 22.23
N VAL A 20 7.12 -40.00 22.00
CA VAL A 20 6.15 -39.31 21.14
C VAL A 20 5.82 -38.00 21.84
N PHE A 21 6.28 -36.88 21.29
CA PHE A 21 5.64 -35.59 21.54
C PHE A 21 4.80 -35.23 20.31
N ALA A 22 3.51 -35.48 20.45
CA ALA A 22 2.48 -34.77 19.70
C ALA A 22 2.19 -33.45 20.43
N GLY A 23 1.89 -32.41 19.64
CA GLY A 23 1.31 -31.15 20.11
C GLY A 23 2.26 -29.96 19.96
N CYS A 24 1.91 -28.83 19.37
CA CYS A 24 0.66 -28.36 18.79
C CYS A 24 1.02 -27.39 17.66
N GLY A 25 0.15 -27.29 16.64
CA GLY A 25 0.21 -26.23 15.65
C GLY A 25 0.24 -24.88 16.35
N ARG A 26 1.22 -24.05 15.98
CA ARG A 26 1.30 -22.67 16.43
C ARG A 26 0.24 -21.89 15.66
N SER A 27 -0.97 -21.90 16.22
CA SER A 27 -1.96 -20.84 16.03
C SER A 27 -1.29 -19.49 16.30
N GLY A 28 -1.60 -18.51 15.44
CA GLY A 28 -0.99 -17.18 15.39
C GLY A 28 -0.75 -16.61 16.79
N ASP A 29 0.52 -16.43 17.09
CA ASP A 29 0.99 -15.75 18.29
C ASP A 29 1.67 -14.51 17.74
N PHE A 30 0.97 -13.37 17.82
CA PHE A 30 1.49 -12.06 17.46
C PHE A 30 2.82 -11.89 18.22
N SER A 31 3.94 -11.93 17.48
CA SER A 31 5.25 -11.52 17.99
C SER A 31 5.08 -10.19 18.73
N GLU A 32 5.77 -10.00 19.86
CA GLU A 32 5.77 -8.75 20.64
C GLU A 32 5.57 -7.55 19.69
N LEU A 33 4.38 -6.96 19.76
CA LEU A 33 3.95 -5.95 18.79
C LEU A 33 4.97 -4.81 18.86
N GLN A 34 5.72 -4.62 17.77
CA GLN A 34 6.53 -3.42 17.60
C GLN A 34 5.64 -2.21 17.92
N PRO A 35 6.11 -1.24 18.72
CA PRO A 35 5.33 -0.05 19.04
C PRO A 35 4.79 0.61 17.78
N ALA A 36 3.53 1.04 17.83
CA ALA A 36 2.91 1.71 16.69
C ALA A 36 3.68 2.99 16.32
N VAL A 37 3.80 3.23 15.02
CA VAL A 37 4.36 4.49 14.52
C VAL A 37 3.42 5.63 14.89
N ASN A 38 3.95 6.64 15.58
CA ASN A 38 3.20 7.84 16.00
C ASN A 38 3.61 9.10 15.23
N LYS A 39 4.68 9.02 14.43
CA LYS A 39 5.17 10.10 13.57
C LYS A 39 5.62 9.55 12.23
N ILE A 40 5.49 10.36 11.20
CA ILE A 40 5.97 10.09 9.85
C ILE A 40 6.99 11.15 9.43
N GLU A 41 7.97 10.73 8.63
CA GLU A 41 8.87 11.62 7.92
C GLU A 41 8.43 11.68 6.46
N TYR A 42 8.15 12.87 5.94
CA TYR A 42 7.64 13.02 4.57
C TYR A 42 8.11 14.32 3.90
N THR A 43 8.04 14.33 2.57
CA THR A 43 8.24 15.52 1.75
C THR A 43 7.11 15.66 0.71
N ASN A 44 6.75 16.90 0.37
CA ASN A 44 5.87 17.23 -0.75
C ASN A 44 6.59 17.41 -2.08
N LEU A 45 7.86 16.98 -2.16
CA LEU A 45 8.68 17.04 -3.36
C LEU A 45 8.81 18.47 -3.90
N ASN A 46 8.75 19.49 -3.02
CA ASN A 46 8.85 20.90 -3.42
C ASN A 46 10.30 21.37 -3.61
N ASP A 47 11.26 20.64 -3.05
CA ASP A 47 12.68 20.92 -3.11
C ASP A 47 13.40 19.99 -4.11
N SER A 48 14.56 20.39 -4.59
CA SER A 48 15.33 19.61 -5.57
C SER A 48 16.01 18.38 -4.99
N GLU A 49 16.29 18.35 -3.68
CA GLU A 49 17.01 17.25 -3.04
C GLU A 49 16.13 16.02 -2.94
N SER A 50 14.91 16.15 -2.40
CA SER A 50 13.93 15.08 -2.35
C SER A 50 13.54 14.56 -3.73
N ARG A 51 13.48 15.44 -4.73
CA ARG A 51 13.23 15.08 -6.13
C ARG A 51 14.38 14.29 -6.74
N GLY A 52 15.62 14.64 -6.40
CA GLY A 52 16.81 13.90 -6.80
C GLY A 52 16.80 12.48 -6.23
N ILE A 53 16.49 12.34 -4.93
CA ILE A 53 16.34 11.02 -4.26
C ILE A 53 15.28 10.17 -4.97
N LEU A 54 14.09 10.73 -5.20
CA LEU A 54 13.01 10.00 -5.86
C LEU A 54 13.38 9.58 -7.30
N GLN A 55 14.04 10.47 -8.05
CA GLN A 55 14.48 10.17 -9.40
C GLN A 55 15.48 9.00 -9.44
N GLU A 56 16.45 8.98 -8.52
CA GLU A 56 17.42 7.89 -8.39
C GLU A 56 16.71 6.57 -8.05
N LEU A 57 15.84 6.57 -7.03
CA LEU A 57 15.08 5.38 -6.63
C LEU A 57 14.22 4.79 -7.77
N LEU A 58 13.51 5.64 -8.52
CA LEU A 58 12.69 5.20 -9.65
C LEU A 58 13.56 4.65 -10.79
N SER A 59 14.69 5.31 -11.10
CA SER A 59 15.61 4.87 -12.14
C SER A 59 16.25 3.53 -11.80
N ASP A 60 16.69 3.38 -10.56
CA ASP A 60 17.29 2.15 -10.02
C ASP A 60 16.29 0.98 -9.99
N ALA A 61 15.02 1.26 -9.74
CA ALA A 61 13.96 0.26 -9.83
C ALA A 61 13.63 -0.15 -11.28
N GLY A 62 14.11 0.61 -12.28
CA GLY A 62 13.87 0.36 -13.70
C GLY A 62 12.60 1.01 -14.25
N VAL A 63 12.09 2.07 -13.62
CA VAL A 63 10.98 2.87 -14.16
C VAL A 63 11.47 3.64 -15.38
N SER A 64 10.70 3.65 -16.47
CA SER A 64 11.09 4.35 -17.69
C SER A 64 11.18 5.87 -17.53
N ASP A 65 12.16 6.48 -18.21
CA ASP A 65 12.37 7.93 -18.21
C ASP A 65 11.10 8.73 -18.52
N GLY A 66 10.26 8.22 -19.43
CA GLY A 66 8.99 8.85 -19.81
C GLY A 66 8.02 8.96 -18.65
N ARG A 67 7.91 7.90 -17.82
CA ARG A 67 7.07 7.88 -16.61
C ARG A 67 7.65 8.79 -15.53
N ILE A 68 8.96 8.73 -15.29
CA ILE A 68 9.63 9.60 -14.32
C ILE A 68 9.39 11.08 -14.64
N GLN A 69 9.67 11.49 -15.89
CA GLN A 69 9.46 12.88 -16.31
C GLN A 69 7.98 13.27 -16.30
N GLY A 70 7.08 12.34 -16.65
CA GLY A 70 5.63 12.54 -16.58
C GLY A 70 5.17 12.83 -15.16
N PHE A 71 5.64 12.05 -14.19
CA PHE A 71 5.38 12.27 -12.78
C PHE A 71 5.94 13.62 -12.30
N SER A 72 7.21 13.94 -12.60
CA SER A 72 7.82 15.22 -12.20
C SER A 72 7.02 16.43 -12.67
N ARG A 73 6.53 16.42 -13.92
CA ARG A 73 5.67 17.50 -14.46
C ARG A 73 4.34 17.63 -13.72
N ARG A 74 3.76 16.52 -13.24
CA ARG A 74 2.51 16.54 -12.48
C ARG A 74 2.71 17.07 -11.06
N VAL A 75 3.87 16.78 -10.44
CA VAL A 75 4.28 17.40 -9.18
C VAL A 75 4.46 18.90 -9.38
N ASP A 76 5.18 19.34 -10.43
CA ASP A 76 5.36 20.78 -10.75
C ASP A 76 4.02 21.48 -10.90
N ARG A 77 3.14 20.95 -11.75
CA ARG A 77 1.80 21.52 -11.97
C ARG A 77 1.02 21.66 -10.68
N PHE A 78 1.10 20.67 -9.79
CA PHE A 78 0.41 20.73 -8.51
C PHE A 78 1.01 21.78 -7.58
N ASN A 79 2.33 21.77 -7.41
CA ASN A 79 3.00 22.70 -6.49
C ASN A 79 2.84 24.16 -6.96
N ASP A 80 2.87 24.41 -8.28
CA ASP A 80 2.57 25.71 -8.87
C ASP A 80 1.10 26.13 -8.69
N SER A 81 0.21 25.17 -8.45
CA SER A 81 -1.24 25.41 -8.30
C SER A 81 -1.65 25.73 -6.86
N VAL A 82 -0.80 25.50 -5.86
CA VAL A 82 -1.15 25.70 -4.45
C VAL A 82 -0.23 26.73 -3.78
N LYS A 83 -0.47 27.04 -2.50
CA LYS A 83 0.38 27.96 -1.74
C LYS A 83 1.63 27.24 -1.27
N GLN A 84 2.77 27.93 -1.34
CA GLN A 84 4.07 27.33 -1.04
C GLN A 84 4.22 26.99 0.45
N GLU A 85 3.61 27.78 1.34
CA GLU A 85 3.61 27.51 2.79
C GLU A 85 2.87 26.22 3.20
N TRP A 86 2.08 25.63 2.29
CA TRP A 86 1.39 24.35 2.52
C TRP A 86 2.26 23.14 2.17
N LEU A 87 3.37 23.35 1.49
CA LEU A 87 4.28 22.30 1.05
C LEU A 87 5.51 22.28 1.96
N THR A 88 6.09 21.10 2.19
CA THR A 88 7.39 21.00 2.86
C THR A 88 8.52 21.47 1.94
N ASP A 89 9.62 21.94 2.54
CA ASP A 89 10.88 22.25 1.85
C ASP A 89 11.93 21.25 2.35
N GLY A 90 11.98 20.07 1.70
CA GLY A 90 12.68 18.90 2.21
C GLY A 90 11.77 17.94 2.99
N PHE A 91 12.41 17.00 3.70
CA PHE A 91 11.73 16.07 4.60
C PHE A 91 11.41 16.74 5.95
N GLU A 92 10.22 16.47 6.46
CA GLU A 92 9.75 16.96 7.75
C GLU A 92 9.05 15.84 8.55
N GLU A 93 9.16 15.91 9.88
CA GLU A 93 8.38 15.06 10.78
C GLU A 93 6.99 15.63 11.03
N ALA A 94 5.98 14.78 11.04
CA ALA A 94 4.61 15.11 11.44
C ALA A 94 3.93 13.95 12.16
N GLU A 95 2.86 14.24 12.91
CA GLU A 95 1.91 13.21 13.36
C GLU A 95 1.17 12.61 12.15
N LEU A 96 0.67 11.38 12.27
CA LEU A 96 0.14 10.59 11.15
C LEU A 96 -0.96 11.33 10.34
N LEU A 97 -1.85 12.03 11.05
CA LEU A 97 -3.00 12.72 10.50
C LEU A 97 -2.80 14.23 10.37
N TYR A 98 -1.62 14.75 10.73
CA TYR A 98 -1.35 16.18 10.65
C TYR A 98 -1.18 16.65 9.20
N THR A 99 -1.85 17.74 8.85
CA THR A 99 -1.67 18.47 7.59
C THR A 99 -1.35 19.94 7.86
N LYS A 100 -0.44 20.53 7.08
CA LYS A 100 -0.11 21.98 7.12
C LYS A 100 -1.19 22.87 6.52
N TYR A 101 -2.14 22.26 5.82
CA TYR A 101 -3.13 22.90 5.00
C TYR A 101 -4.53 22.47 5.42
N ASP A 102 -5.50 23.34 5.14
CA ASP A 102 -6.91 22.98 5.13
C ASP A 102 -7.25 22.40 3.74
N PRO A 103 -7.75 21.15 3.65
CA PRO A 103 -8.02 20.50 2.37
C PRO A 103 -9.03 21.26 1.50
N TYR A 104 -10.01 21.93 2.10
CA TYR A 104 -11.02 22.71 1.36
C TYR A 104 -10.41 23.99 0.78
N ALA A 105 -9.61 24.71 1.56
CA ALA A 105 -8.87 25.88 1.05
C ALA A 105 -7.89 25.50 -0.06
N MET A 106 -7.25 24.32 0.03
CA MET A 106 -6.38 23.82 -1.04
C MET A 106 -7.16 23.47 -2.30
N GLN A 107 -8.32 22.83 -2.16
CA GLN A 107 -9.24 22.56 -3.26
C GLN A 107 -9.71 23.86 -3.95
N ASP A 108 -9.98 24.92 -3.18
CA ASP A 108 -10.36 26.22 -3.74
C ASP A 108 -9.22 26.84 -4.58
N GLU A 109 -7.97 26.82 -4.08
CA GLU A 109 -6.80 27.31 -4.84
C GLU A 109 -6.56 26.48 -6.10
N TRP A 110 -6.68 25.15 -6.01
CA TRP A 110 -6.58 24.27 -7.16
C TRP A 110 -7.64 24.62 -8.22
N THR A 111 -8.90 24.74 -7.80
CA THR A 111 -10.04 25.04 -8.68
C THR A 111 -9.91 26.42 -9.31
N ALA A 112 -9.43 27.42 -8.57
CA ALA A 112 -9.20 28.76 -9.08
C ALA A 112 -8.18 28.79 -10.25
N LYS A 113 -7.16 27.92 -10.21
CA LYS A 113 -6.13 27.84 -11.25
C LYS A 113 -6.41 26.82 -12.36
N ASN A 114 -7.12 25.73 -12.05
CA ASN A 114 -7.31 24.58 -12.95
C ASN A 114 -8.76 24.38 -13.43
N GLY A 115 -9.70 25.20 -12.95
CA GLY A 115 -11.12 25.09 -13.30
C GLY A 115 -11.73 23.76 -12.85
N MET A 116 -12.53 23.14 -13.71
CA MET A 116 -13.23 21.88 -13.42
C MET A 116 -12.35 20.63 -13.54
N PHE A 117 -11.05 20.77 -13.86
CA PHE A 117 -10.17 19.62 -13.94
C PHE A 117 -9.96 19.01 -12.54
N PRO A 118 -10.36 17.76 -12.27
CA PRO A 118 -10.29 17.19 -10.93
C PRO A 118 -8.87 17.16 -10.37
N GLY A 119 -7.87 16.93 -11.23
CA GLY A 119 -6.48 16.66 -10.83
C GLY A 119 -6.17 15.18 -10.96
N TYR A 120 -5.10 14.72 -10.32
CA TYR A 120 -4.70 13.31 -10.34
C TYR A 120 -4.79 12.75 -8.92
N ASN A 121 -5.32 11.54 -8.78
CA ASN A 121 -5.44 10.85 -7.49
C ASN A 121 -4.38 9.75 -7.32
N CYS A 122 -4.51 8.99 -6.23
CA CYS A 122 -3.67 7.83 -5.92
C CYS A 122 -3.58 6.81 -7.07
N ARG A 123 -4.72 6.37 -7.63
CA ARG A 123 -4.78 5.34 -8.68
C ARG A 123 -4.07 5.77 -9.96
N ILE A 124 -4.34 6.97 -10.45
CA ILE A 124 -3.69 7.50 -11.66
C ILE A 124 -2.19 7.67 -11.42
N THR A 125 -1.82 8.21 -10.26
CA THR A 125 -0.41 8.42 -9.89
C THR A 125 0.35 7.10 -9.81
N ALA A 126 -0.20 6.11 -9.10
CA ALA A 126 0.42 4.80 -8.94
C ALA A 126 0.55 4.09 -10.29
N MET A 127 -0.48 4.10 -11.14
CA MET A 127 -0.38 3.53 -12.50
C MET A 127 0.68 4.26 -13.34
N SER A 128 0.77 5.59 -13.23
CA SER A 128 1.75 6.37 -13.99
C SER A 128 3.19 5.99 -13.66
N LEU A 129 3.48 5.61 -12.41
CA LEU A 129 4.81 5.20 -11.94
C LEU A 129 5.06 3.70 -12.14
N PHE A 130 4.09 2.85 -11.78
CA PHE A 130 4.27 1.41 -11.66
C PHE A 130 3.92 0.63 -12.94
N GLY A 131 3.27 1.25 -13.92
CA GLY A 131 2.72 0.53 -15.08
C GLY A 131 3.73 -0.26 -15.93
N ASP A 132 5.04 0.01 -15.83
CA ASP A 132 6.09 -0.81 -16.48
C ASP A 132 6.26 -2.21 -15.87
N PHE A 133 5.72 -2.42 -14.66
CA PHE A 133 5.75 -3.68 -13.91
C PHE A 133 4.39 -4.38 -13.90
N LEU A 134 3.42 -3.86 -14.65
CA LEU A 134 2.08 -4.42 -14.77
C LEU A 134 1.88 -4.98 -16.18
N SER A 135 1.33 -6.18 -16.29
CA SER A 135 0.87 -6.75 -17.55
C SER A 135 -0.59 -7.15 -17.44
N VAL A 136 -1.39 -6.74 -18.43
CA VAL A 136 -2.81 -7.07 -18.55
C VAL A 136 -3.02 -7.79 -19.88
N SER A 137 -3.35 -9.09 -19.82
CA SER A 137 -3.42 -9.94 -21.02
C SER A 137 -4.85 -10.28 -21.47
N ALA A 138 -5.87 -9.90 -20.70
CA ALA A 138 -7.25 -10.24 -21.04
C ALA A 138 -7.94 -9.11 -21.82
N ASP A 139 -8.53 -9.45 -22.97
CA ASP A 139 -9.51 -8.61 -23.70
C ASP A 139 -10.90 -8.62 -23.03
N SER A 140 -10.98 -9.03 -21.76
CA SER A 140 -12.25 -9.16 -21.06
C SER A 140 -12.93 -7.81 -20.93
N GLN A 141 -14.20 -7.73 -21.32
CA GLN A 141 -15.07 -6.62 -20.95
C GLN A 141 -15.21 -6.64 -19.43
N ILE A 142 -14.39 -5.84 -18.75
CA ILE A 142 -14.48 -5.64 -17.31
C ILE A 142 -15.83 -4.98 -17.05
N ASN A 143 -16.68 -5.68 -16.30
CA ASN A 143 -17.88 -5.04 -15.78
C ASN A 143 -17.40 -4.00 -14.77
N THR A 144 -17.48 -2.73 -15.14
CA THR A 144 -16.94 -1.63 -14.31
C THR A 144 -17.75 -1.39 -13.02
N GLY A 145 -18.77 -2.22 -12.74
CA GLY A 145 -19.48 -2.24 -11.46
C GLY A 145 -20.06 -0.87 -11.08
N GLU A 146 -20.25 -0.66 -9.77
CA GLU A 146 -20.48 0.68 -9.23
C GLU A 146 -19.31 1.60 -9.60
N ASP A 147 -19.64 2.82 -10.03
CA ASP A 147 -18.77 3.76 -10.74
C ASP A 147 -17.71 4.43 -9.85
N VAL A 148 -16.90 3.63 -9.16
CA VAL A 148 -15.81 4.09 -8.28
C VAL A 148 -14.67 4.78 -9.05
N LEU A 149 -14.67 4.65 -10.38
CA LEU A 149 -13.68 5.22 -11.29
C LEU A 149 -14.17 6.46 -12.04
N PHE A 150 -15.40 6.94 -11.83
CA PHE A 150 -15.99 8.05 -12.59
C PHE A 150 -15.06 9.27 -12.70
N VAL A 151 -14.57 9.76 -11.56
CA VAL A 151 -13.73 10.97 -11.48
C VAL A 151 -12.34 10.71 -12.07
N ASP A 152 -11.83 9.48 -11.95
CA ASP A 152 -10.59 9.05 -12.59
C ASP A 152 -10.76 9.14 -14.11
N GLU A 153 -11.85 8.59 -14.66
CA GLU A 153 -12.10 8.61 -16.10
C GLU A 153 -12.33 10.02 -16.65
N GLU A 154 -12.99 10.91 -15.90
CA GLU A 154 -13.09 12.33 -16.28
C GLU A 154 -11.71 13.00 -16.33
N THR A 155 -10.81 12.65 -15.41
CA THR A 155 -9.41 13.09 -15.46
C THR A 155 -8.71 12.57 -16.70
N LEU A 156 -8.85 11.27 -17.00
CA LEU A 156 -8.22 10.61 -18.14
C LEU A 156 -8.77 11.04 -19.50
N LYS A 157 -10.03 11.48 -19.57
CA LYS A 157 -10.58 12.15 -20.76
C LYS A 157 -9.89 13.48 -21.03
N THR A 158 -9.53 14.21 -19.98
CA THR A 158 -8.85 15.51 -20.08
C THR A 158 -7.35 15.37 -20.33
N ASP A 159 -6.71 14.37 -19.73
CA ASP A 159 -5.29 14.04 -19.92
C ASP A 159 -5.10 12.53 -20.16
N PRO A 160 -5.22 12.06 -21.42
CA PRO A 160 -5.07 10.64 -21.77
C PRO A 160 -3.68 10.07 -21.49
N ASP A 161 -2.64 10.93 -21.42
CA ASP A 161 -1.25 10.52 -21.18
C ASP A 161 -0.95 10.38 -19.67
N ALA A 162 -1.94 10.61 -18.80
CA ALA A 162 -1.78 10.54 -17.35
C ALA A 162 -1.31 9.18 -16.84
N LEU A 163 -1.59 8.10 -17.58
CA LEU A 163 -1.25 6.72 -17.22
C LEU A 163 0.18 6.31 -17.59
N GLY A 164 0.99 7.22 -18.15
CA GLY A 164 2.40 6.94 -18.43
C GLY A 164 2.63 5.86 -19.50
N GLY A 165 1.68 5.70 -20.42
CA GLY A 165 1.73 4.70 -21.50
C GLY A 165 0.85 3.47 -21.28
N SER A 166 0.33 3.26 -20.06
CA SER A 166 -0.68 2.22 -19.81
C SER A 166 -2.04 2.62 -20.41
N SER A 167 -2.85 1.63 -20.78
CA SER A 167 -4.15 1.85 -21.38
C SER A 167 -5.26 2.08 -20.33
N LEU A 168 -6.39 2.67 -20.74
CA LEU A 168 -7.58 2.75 -19.89
C LEU A 168 -8.13 1.36 -19.54
N ALA A 169 -7.93 0.35 -20.41
CA ALA A 169 -8.31 -1.02 -20.11
C ALA A 169 -7.44 -1.60 -18.98
N ASP A 170 -6.13 -1.34 -19.01
CA ASP A 170 -5.20 -1.78 -17.94
C ASP A 170 -5.60 -1.13 -16.61
N PHE A 171 -5.96 0.16 -16.65
CA PHE A 171 -6.41 0.91 -15.49
C PHE A 171 -7.68 0.33 -14.87
N ARG A 172 -8.68 0.03 -15.70
CA ARG A 172 -9.92 -0.63 -15.26
C ARG A 172 -9.67 -2.03 -14.74
N ALA A 173 -8.77 -2.79 -15.38
CA ALA A 173 -8.46 -4.16 -14.96
C ALA A 173 -7.94 -4.18 -13.52
N LEU A 174 -7.07 -3.24 -13.19
CA LEU A 174 -6.46 -3.13 -11.87
C LEU A 174 -7.43 -2.55 -10.82
N TYR A 175 -8.20 -1.50 -11.15
CA TYR A 175 -8.88 -0.67 -10.15
C TYR A 175 -10.41 -0.76 -10.11
N SER A 176 -11.08 -1.42 -11.07
CA SER A 176 -12.53 -1.64 -10.96
C SER A 176 -12.86 -2.46 -9.72
N SER A 177 -13.99 -2.15 -9.08
CA SER A 177 -14.47 -2.88 -7.91
C SER A 177 -14.68 -4.36 -8.21
N MET A 178 -14.74 -5.15 -7.14
CA MET A 178 -14.82 -6.60 -7.17
C MET A 178 -15.99 -7.02 -6.31
N LYS A 179 -16.78 -7.99 -6.77
CA LYS A 179 -17.78 -8.61 -5.91
C LYS A 179 -17.07 -9.45 -4.86
N ALA A 180 -17.53 -9.37 -3.61
CA ALA A 180 -16.96 -10.11 -2.50
C ALA A 180 -18.00 -10.93 -1.74
N GLU A 181 -17.51 -11.82 -0.89
CA GLU A 181 -18.32 -12.56 0.06
C GLU A 181 -18.64 -11.67 1.27
N ASP A 182 -19.87 -11.73 1.79
CA ASP A 182 -20.27 -11.04 3.02
C ASP A 182 -19.62 -11.69 4.25
N THR A 183 -18.34 -11.37 4.46
CA THR A 183 -17.51 -11.88 5.54
C THR A 183 -16.52 -10.83 6.04
N THR A 184 -16.06 -11.00 7.28
CA THR A 184 -14.99 -10.19 7.87
C THR A 184 -13.61 -10.87 7.76
N GLU A 185 -13.55 -12.08 7.18
CA GLU A 185 -12.31 -12.85 7.02
C GLU A 185 -11.41 -12.27 5.92
N ILE A 186 -10.35 -11.55 6.31
CA ILE A 186 -9.39 -10.94 5.38
C ILE A 186 -8.79 -11.93 4.39
N LYS A 187 -8.53 -13.18 4.80
CA LYS A 187 -8.00 -14.21 3.89
C LYS A 187 -8.94 -14.53 2.73
N ARG A 188 -10.26 -14.49 2.97
CA ARG A 188 -11.27 -14.68 1.92
C ARG A 188 -11.23 -13.52 0.93
N HIS A 189 -11.13 -12.29 1.44
CA HIS A 189 -11.02 -11.09 0.61
C HIS A 189 -9.73 -11.05 -0.21
N VAL A 190 -8.59 -11.44 0.36
CA VAL A 190 -7.33 -11.58 -0.38
C VAL A 190 -7.48 -12.58 -1.53
N GLN A 191 -8.09 -13.74 -1.26
CA GLN A 191 -8.34 -14.74 -2.30
C GLN A 191 -9.25 -14.19 -3.41
N THR A 192 -10.32 -13.47 -3.05
CA THR A 192 -11.20 -12.80 -4.02
C THR A 192 -10.43 -11.84 -4.92
N VAL A 193 -9.56 -10.98 -4.35
CA VAL A 193 -8.74 -10.04 -5.13
C VAL A 193 -7.81 -10.77 -6.09
N GLN A 194 -7.12 -11.80 -5.63
CA GLN A 194 -6.22 -12.61 -6.44
C GLN A 194 -6.95 -13.29 -7.61
N GLU A 195 -8.10 -13.90 -7.35
CA GLU A 195 -8.92 -14.56 -8.37
C GLU A 195 -9.46 -13.56 -9.39
N GLU A 196 -9.94 -12.40 -8.94
CA GLU A 196 -10.45 -11.34 -9.82
C GLU A 196 -9.35 -10.75 -10.70
N TRP A 197 -8.19 -10.38 -10.14
CA TRP A 197 -7.06 -9.91 -10.93
C TRP A 197 -6.57 -10.96 -11.93
N ALA A 198 -6.45 -12.23 -11.53
CA ALA A 198 -6.11 -13.32 -12.43
C ALA A 198 -7.14 -13.47 -13.57
N SER A 199 -8.43 -13.35 -13.27
CA SER A 199 -9.51 -13.42 -14.28
C SER A 199 -9.46 -12.26 -15.29
N ARG A 200 -9.00 -11.08 -14.84
CA ARG A 200 -8.77 -9.88 -15.66
C ARG A 200 -7.40 -9.91 -16.36
N GLY A 201 -6.63 -10.99 -16.19
CA GLY A 201 -5.31 -11.15 -16.77
C GLY A 201 -4.25 -10.19 -16.21
N VAL A 202 -4.49 -9.63 -15.02
CA VAL A 202 -3.53 -8.77 -14.31
C VAL A 202 -2.43 -9.63 -13.73
N THR A 203 -1.18 -9.26 -14.03
CA THR A 203 0.02 -9.90 -13.50
C THR A 203 1.06 -8.84 -13.14
N PHE A 204 1.80 -9.10 -12.07
CA PHE A 204 2.85 -8.21 -11.56
C PHE A 204 4.22 -8.80 -11.91
N ARG A 205 5.10 -7.96 -12.47
CA ARG A 205 6.49 -8.34 -12.73
C ARG A 205 7.28 -8.23 -11.43
N GLU A 206 7.83 -9.35 -10.99
CA GLU A 206 8.75 -9.42 -9.85
C GLU A 206 9.85 -8.35 -9.91
N ASN A 207 10.02 -7.62 -8.81
CA ASN A 207 11.08 -6.62 -8.65
C ASN A 207 11.33 -6.33 -7.17
N GLU A 208 12.57 -6.50 -6.72
CA GLU A 208 12.93 -6.29 -5.30
C GLU A 208 12.89 -4.81 -4.85
N ARG A 209 12.95 -3.86 -5.79
CA ARG A 209 13.08 -2.43 -5.52
C ARG A 209 11.78 -1.64 -5.68
N ILE A 210 10.73 -2.18 -6.30
CA ILE A 210 9.46 -1.46 -6.51
C ILE A 210 8.24 -2.38 -6.40
N HIS A 211 7.27 -1.97 -5.60
CA HIS A 211 6.02 -2.70 -5.39
C HIS A 211 4.81 -1.77 -5.38
N LEU A 212 3.66 -2.28 -5.81
CA LEU A 212 2.39 -1.57 -5.70
C LEU A 212 1.76 -1.88 -4.34
N ILE A 213 1.49 -0.86 -3.53
CA ILE A 213 0.84 -1.03 -2.22
C ILE A 213 -0.60 -0.57 -2.34
N THR A 214 -1.54 -1.49 -2.17
CA THR A 214 -2.96 -1.27 -2.40
C THR A 214 -3.75 -1.50 -1.11
N VAL A 215 -4.45 -0.47 -0.65
CA VAL A 215 -5.39 -0.57 0.47
C VAL A 215 -6.78 -0.86 -0.06
N PHE A 216 -7.31 -2.02 0.30
CA PHE A 216 -8.67 -2.43 -0.07
C PHE A 216 -9.66 -2.12 1.04
N PHE A 217 -10.82 -1.59 0.67
CA PHE A 217 -11.97 -1.41 1.54
C PHE A 217 -13.03 -2.45 1.21
N HIS A 218 -13.74 -2.91 2.24
CA HIS A 218 -14.93 -3.73 2.12
C HIS A 218 -16.15 -2.87 2.42
N ASP A 219 -17.02 -2.72 1.42
CA ASP A 219 -18.29 -2.02 1.55
C ASP A 219 -19.47 -2.95 1.26
N LYS A 220 -20.59 -2.63 1.89
CA LYS A 220 -21.84 -3.39 1.84
C LYS A 220 -23.01 -2.41 1.65
N PRO A 221 -23.21 -1.91 0.42
CA PRO A 221 -24.23 -0.88 0.16
C PRO A 221 -25.66 -1.39 0.40
N THR A 222 -25.90 -2.68 0.25
CA THR A 222 -27.18 -3.35 0.51
C THR A 222 -26.96 -4.69 1.23
N GLU A 223 -28.03 -5.33 1.74
CA GLU A 223 -27.90 -6.66 2.37
C GLU A 223 -27.41 -7.73 1.39
N GLU A 224 -27.69 -7.57 0.09
CA GLU A 224 -27.32 -8.53 -0.95
C GLU A 224 -25.99 -8.22 -1.68
N GLU A 225 -25.43 -7.02 -1.49
CA GLU A 225 -24.21 -6.57 -2.16
C GLU A 225 -23.05 -6.44 -1.19
N SER A 226 -21.93 -7.07 -1.53
CA SER A 226 -20.66 -6.96 -0.84
C SER A 226 -19.58 -6.73 -1.90
N LEU A 227 -18.78 -5.69 -1.69
CA LEU A 227 -17.84 -5.18 -2.67
C LEU A 227 -16.47 -4.93 -2.03
N LEU A 228 -15.42 -5.24 -2.78
CA LEU A 228 -14.07 -4.76 -2.52
C LEU A 228 -13.70 -3.70 -3.54
N PHE A 229 -13.08 -2.62 -3.07
CA PHE A 229 -12.53 -1.61 -3.96
C PHE A 229 -11.24 -1.02 -3.39
N VAL A 230 -10.44 -0.43 -4.29
CA VAL A 230 -9.19 0.25 -3.92
C VAL A 230 -9.52 1.59 -3.29
N GLY A 231 -9.40 1.66 -1.96
CA GLY A 231 -9.58 2.89 -1.18
C GLY A 231 -8.35 3.80 -1.24
N HIS A 232 -7.15 3.22 -1.32
CA HIS A 232 -5.90 3.95 -1.54
C HIS A 232 -4.86 3.08 -2.23
N VAL A 233 -3.92 3.70 -2.95
CA VAL A 233 -2.81 3.01 -3.60
C VAL A 233 -1.60 3.93 -3.73
N GLY A 234 -0.41 3.37 -3.58
CA GLY A 234 0.85 4.07 -3.85
C GLY A 234 1.95 3.10 -4.26
N VAL A 235 3.15 3.64 -4.45
CA VAL A 235 4.31 2.88 -4.91
C VAL A 235 5.35 2.84 -3.80
N LEU A 236 5.75 1.64 -3.39
CA LEU A 236 6.83 1.41 -2.43
C LEU A 236 8.14 1.19 -3.17
N LEU A 237 9.15 1.98 -2.87
CA LEU A 237 10.50 1.89 -3.38
C LEU A 237 11.44 1.45 -2.26
N THR A 238 12.36 0.52 -2.55
CA THR A 238 13.38 0.07 -1.59
C THR A 238 14.74 0.59 -2.02
N ALA A 239 15.35 1.40 -1.16
CA ALA A 239 16.71 1.89 -1.35
C ALA A 239 17.75 0.79 -1.12
N GLU A 240 19.00 1.01 -1.54
CA GLU A 240 20.06 0.01 -1.39
C GLU A 240 20.39 -0.33 0.07
N ASP A 241 20.18 0.61 0.98
CA ASP A 241 20.36 0.43 2.42
C ASP A 241 19.17 -0.25 3.12
N GLY A 242 18.12 -0.61 2.36
CA GLY A 242 16.90 -1.22 2.85
C GLY A 242 15.84 -0.21 3.33
N THR A 243 16.11 1.09 3.31
CA THR A 243 15.11 2.12 3.62
C THR A 243 13.95 2.03 2.63
N LEU A 244 12.72 2.10 3.15
CA LEU A 244 11.51 2.11 2.33
C LEU A 244 11.03 3.53 2.08
N TYR A 245 10.70 3.84 0.83
CA TYR A 245 10.12 5.10 0.39
C TYR A 245 8.75 4.86 -0.23
N PHE A 246 7.69 5.36 0.40
CA PHE A 246 6.33 5.23 -0.11
C PHE A 246 5.91 6.52 -0.82
N VAL A 247 5.61 6.43 -2.11
CA VAL A 247 5.16 7.54 -2.93
C VAL A 247 3.66 7.45 -3.11
N GLU A 248 2.94 8.48 -2.66
CA GLU A 248 1.50 8.55 -2.75
C GLU A 248 1.01 9.89 -3.31
N LYS A 249 -0.25 9.87 -3.75
CA LYS A 249 -1.07 11.05 -3.92
C LYS A 249 -2.25 10.93 -2.99
N VAL A 250 -2.37 11.84 -2.02
CA VAL A 250 -3.33 11.70 -0.91
C VAL A 250 -4.78 11.72 -1.42
N ALA A 251 -5.11 12.68 -2.28
CA ALA A 251 -6.38 12.83 -2.96
C ALA A 251 -6.18 13.63 -4.25
N PHE A 252 -7.23 13.87 -5.05
CA PHE A 252 -7.14 14.63 -6.30
C PHE A 252 -6.49 16.02 -6.16
N GLN A 253 -6.89 16.79 -5.13
CA GLN A 253 -6.38 18.14 -4.89
C GLN A 253 -5.40 18.24 -3.69
N GLU A 254 -5.00 17.13 -3.10
CA GLU A 254 -4.00 17.13 -2.01
C GLU A 254 -2.59 16.82 -2.52
N PRO A 255 -1.51 17.16 -1.81
CA PRO A 255 -0.16 17.05 -2.35
C PRO A 255 0.29 15.62 -2.68
N TYR A 256 1.24 15.54 -3.61
CA TYR A 256 2.11 14.38 -3.71
C TYR A 256 2.96 14.27 -2.45
N ARG A 257 3.23 13.04 -2.02
CA ARG A 257 4.10 12.79 -0.88
C ARG A 257 5.07 11.67 -1.20
N MET A 258 6.28 11.80 -0.70
CA MET A 258 7.21 10.69 -0.50
C MET A 258 7.44 10.57 1.01
N LEU A 259 7.13 9.42 1.58
CA LEU A 259 7.31 9.12 3.00
C LEU A 259 8.41 8.09 3.20
N ARG A 260 9.11 8.15 4.33
CA ARG A 260 10.15 7.20 4.69
C ARG A 260 9.69 6.25 5.79
N PHE A 261 9.94 4.96 5.62
CA PHE A 261 9.64 3.92 6.60
C PHE A 261 10.84 2.99 6.83
N ALA A 262 10.93 2.45 8.06
CA ALA A 262 11.94 1.46 8.42
C ALA A 262 11.58 0.06 7.91
N ASP A 263 10.28 -0.28 7.91
CA ASP A 263 9.76 -1.57 7.48
C ASP A 263 8.28 -1.47 7.06
N ARG A 264 7.73 -2.58 6.58
CA ARG A 264 6.34 -2.69 6.11
C ARG A 264 5.32 -2.62 7.25
N THR A 265 5.71 -2.97 8.47
CA THR A 265 4.83 -2.81 9.65
C THR A 265 4.62 -1.33 9.96
N ALA A 266 5.67 -0.51 9.88
CA ALA A 266 5.58 0.94 10.01
C ALA A 266 4.70 1.57 8.89
N LEU A 267 4.82 1.08 7.66
CA LEU A 267 3.92 1.47 6.56
C LEU A 267 2.47 1.04 6.83
N SER A 268 2.25 -0.17 7.37
CA SER A 268 0.93 -0.65 7.74
C SER A 268 0.29 0.23 8.80
N ASP A 269 1.03 0.62 9.85
CA ASP A 269 0.53 1.51 10.89
C ASP A 269 0.09 2.86 10.33
N TYR A 270 0.89 3.43 9.43
CA TYR A 270 0.56 4.68 8.75
C TYR A 270 -0.75 4.57 7.96
N LEU A 271 -0.85 3.57 7.09
CA LEU A 271 -2.01 3.39 6.22
C LEU A 271 -3.27 3.00 7.01
N MET A 272 -3.17 2.11 7.99
CA MET A 272 -4.31 1.70 8.81
C MET A 272 -4.72 2.79 9.81
N GLY A 273 -3.78 3.57 10.34
CA GLY A 273 -4.10 4.76 11.13
C GLY A 273 -4.91 5.80 10.35
N LYS A 274 -4.69 5.89 9.04
CA LYS A 274 -5.41 6.79 8.13
C LYS A 274 -6.75 6.23 7.66
N TYR A 275 -6.83 4.91 7.42
CA TYR A 275 -7.94 4.31 6.69
C TYR A 275 -8.80 3.31 7.48
N ASP A 276 -8.27 2.63 8.49
CA ASP A 276 -9.02 1.74 9.39
C ASP A 276 -9.48 2.52 10.63
N THR A 277 -10.40 3.46 10.42
CA THR A 277 -10.89 4.41 11.46
C THR A 277 -12.39 4.25 11.76
N SER A 278 -13.10 3.43 11.00
CA SER A 278 -14.52 3.12 11.20
C SER A 278 -14.70 1.95 12.17
N TRP A 279 -15.18 2.25 13.38
CA TRP A 279 -15.37 1.25 14.42
C TRP A 279 -16.75 0.59 14.38
N GLY A 280 -16.80 -0.70 14.75
CA GLY A 280 -18.07 -1.43 14.94
C GLY A 280 -18.87 -1.74 13.67
N GLN A 281 -18.27 -1.61 12.48
CA GLN A 281 -18.90 -2.02 11.22
C GLN A 281 -18.99 -3.56 11.13
N ASP A 282 -19.98 -4.06 10.40
CA ASP A 282 -20.13 -5.48 10.06
C ASP A 282 -19.29 -5.90 8.85
N THR A 283 -18.65 -4.93 8.17
CA THR A 283 -17.69 -5.16 7.10
C THR A 283 -16.30 -5.51 7.63
N ALA A 284 -15.45 -6.02 6.73
CA ALA A 284 -14.07 -6.33 7.05
C ALA A 284 -13.27 -5.03 7.26
N SER A 285 -12.28 -5.06 8.17
CA SER A 285 -11.31 -3.97 8.21
C SER A 285 -10.57 -3.83 6.88
N PRO A 286 -10.12 -2.62 6.52
CA PRO A 286 -9.20 -2.43 5.43
C PRO A 286 -7.99 -3.35 5.55
N PHE A 287 -7.51 -3.83 4.40
CA PHE A 287 -6.30 -4.63 4.33
C PHE A 287 -5.38 -4.13 3.22
N ILE A 288 -4.10 -4.45 3.34
CA ILE A 288 -3.05 -3.95 2.45
C ILE A 288 -2.49 -5.11 1.66
N MET A 289 -2.53 -5.00 0.34
CA MET A 289 -1.83 -5.90 -0.57
C MET A 289 -0.56 -5.24 -1.10
N GLU A 290 0.51 -6.02 -1.20
CA GLU A 290 1.74 -5.68 -1.90
C GLU A 290 1.77 -6.52 -3.17
N ASN A 291 1.62 -5.86 -4.32
CA ASN A 291 1.24 -6.52 -5.57
C ASN A 291 -0.01 -7.40 -5.34
N ASP A 292 0.07 -8.70 -5.65
CA ASP A 292 -0.99 -9.70 -5.50
C ASP A 292 -0.91 -10.53 -4.21
N GLU A 293 -0.07 -10.15 -3.24
CA GLU A 293 0.02 -10.82 -1.94
C GLU A 293 -0.44 -9.92 -0.80
N LEU A 294 -0.92 -10.52 0.31
CA LEU A 294 -1.16 -9.76 1.53
C LEU A 294 0.19 -9.22 2.02
N MET A 295 0.28 -7.90 2.24
CA MET A 295 1.54 -7.26 2.58
C MET A 295 2.11 -7.83 3.89
N ASP A 296 3.37 -8.24 3.85
CA ASP A 296 4.09 -8.66 5.04
C ASP A 296 4.10 -7.55 6.10
N GLY A 297 3.85 -7.93 7.36
CA GLY A 297 3.76 -6.96 8.45
C GLY A 297 2.45 -6.17 8.50
N TRP A 298 1.47 -6.46 7.62
CA TRP A 298 0.11 -5.92 7.75
C TRP A 298 -0.49 -6.28 9.11
N ARG A 299 -1.06 -5.27 9.77
CA ARG A 299 -1.89 -5.40 10.97
C ARG A 299 -2.98 -4.33 10.96
N PRO A 300 -4.17 -4.58 11.58
CA PRO A 300 -5.20 -3.57 11.75
C PRO A 300 -4.71 -2.33 12.50
N ASN A 301 -5.50 -1.25 12.50
CA ASN A 301 -5.16 -0.03 13.22
C ASN A 301 -4.80 -0.33 14.69
N PRO A 302 -3.58 0.00 15.14
CA PRO A 302 -3.13 -0.26 16.51
C PRO A 302 -4.03 0.38 17.59
N ASP A 303 -4.72 1.47 17.27
CA ASP A 303 -5.61 2.20 18.18
C ASP A 303 -7.03 1.61 18.27
N ARG A 304 -7.33 0.55 17.52
CA ARG A 304 -8.66 -0.09 17.53
C ARG A 304 -9.10 -0.59 18.92
N GLY A 305 -8.16 -0.88 19.81
CA GLY A 305 -8.42 -1.30 21.19
C GLY A 305 -8.36 -0.18 22.23
N SER A 306 -7.91 1.03 21.89
CA SER A 306 -7.75 2.15 22.83
C SER A 306 -9.01 3.02 22.95
N SER A 307 -9.98 2.85 22.06
CA SER A 307 -11.30 3.51 22.07
C SER A 307 -12.31 2.85 23.04
N ALA A 308 -11.84 2.36 24.18
CA ALA A 308 -12.71 2.05 25.31
C ALA A 308 -13.18 3.37 25.95
N ILE A 309 -14.35 3.83 25.53
CA ILE A 309 -15.34 4.64 26.27
C ILE A 309 -14.76 5.68 27.24
N ASP A 310 -14.79 6.94 26.83
CA ASP A 310 -15.18 8.03 27.74
C ASP A 310 -16.68 8.33 27.55
#